data_AF-A0A9P1FYZ6-F1
#
_entry.id   AF-A0A9P1FYZ6-F1
#
_cell.length_a   1.000
_cell.length_b   1.000
_cell.length_c   1.000
_cell.angle_alpha   90.00
_cell.angle_beta   90.00
_cell.angle_gamma   90.00
#
_symmetry.space_group_name_H-M   'P 1'
#
loop_
_entity.id
_entity.type
_entity.pdbx_description
1 polymer ?
#
loop_
_entity_poly.entity_id
_entity_poly.type
_entity_poly.pdbx_seq_one_letter_code
_entity_poly.pdbx_strand_id
1 'polypeptide(L)'
;SNQRGLPNMTGHRIKSWPLSPSLKDLKASRKTISKWSLLRWLKPEIAFGETFWPEVFSALTMLFPALHGYYMAPDIAADASFPPGVWALLYATLFHCPVSMAYHLANAAFYGMSGYDALNTPFRTADLVAIHLCCIAFGWAESHGDISYTIFLIVINVGCILSLLRSLALGRRGGRHENYWVAFAVFLYTLPVLMRCDYINYVGIAASWCLACIFQSLGPKMGGWGHGFFHLMLVPYLHFLMRGAAATN
;
A
#
# COMPACT_ATOMS: atom_id res chain seq x y z
N SER A 1 26.82 8.94 -35.52
CA SER A 1 25.59 8.49 -36.20
C SER A 1 25.39 7.01 -35.95
N ASN A 2 24.71 6.64 -34.86
CA ASN A 2 24.40 5.24 -34.52
C ASN A 2 22.89 5.03 -34.63
N GLN A 3 22.44 4.61 -35.81
CA GLN A 3 21.07 4.15 -36.02
C GLN A 3 20.88 2.81 -35.32
N ARG A 4 20.24 2.83 -34.14
CA ARG A 4 19.74 1.61 -33.49
C ARG A 4 18.47 1.19 -34.24
N GLY A 5 18.54 0.04 -34.91
CA GLY A 5 17.40 -0.58 -35.58
C GLY A 5 16.27 -0.84 -34.59
N LEU A 6 15.08 -0.36 -34.96
CA LEU A 6 13.84 -0.67 -34.25
C LEU A 6 13.48 -2.15 -34.49
N PRO A 7 13.13 -2.91 -33.45
CA PRO A 7 12.68 -4.28 -33.63
C PRO A 7 11.35 -4.32 -34.38
N ASN A 8 11.31 -5.19 -35.37
CA ASN A 8 10.15 -5.47 -36.21
C ASN A 8 9.05 -6.11 -35.32
N MET A 9 8.01 -5.35 -34.98
CA MET A 9 6.87 -5.82 -34.19
C MET A 9 5.96 -6.69 -35.07
N THR A 10 6.33 -7.96 -35.24
CA THR A 10 5.45 -8.95 -35.85
C THR A 10 4.26 -9.18 -34.93
N GLY A 11 3.07 -8.91 -35.46
CA GLY A 11 1.81 -8.97 -34.72
C GLY A 11 1.59 -10.34 -34.09
N HIS A 12 1.75 -10.41 -32.76
CA HIS A 12 1.27 -11.53 -31.97
C HIS A 12 -0.26 -11.56 -32.05
N ARG A 13 -0.78 -12.48 -32.88
CA ARG A 13 -2.19 -12.90 -32.87
C ARG A 13 -2.60 -13.19 -31.43
N ILE A 14 -3.45 -12.33 -30.87
CA ILE A 14 -4.13 -12.58 -29.59
C ILE A 14 -4.90 -13.89 -29.79
N LYS A 15 -4.42 -14.98 -29.19
CA LYS A 15 -5.20 -16.22 -29.07
C LYS A 15 -6.37 -15.88 -28.16
N SER A 16 -7.56 -15.72 -28.75
CA SER A 16 -8.81 -15.63 -28.02
C SER A 16 -8.85 -16.73 -26.96
N TRP A 17 -9.12 -16.37 -25.72
CA TRP A 17 -9.35 -17.34 -24.65
C TRP A 17 -10.41 -18.35 -25.13
N PRO A 18 -10.18 -19.66 -25.00
CA PRO A 18 -11.18 -20.64 -25.37
C PRO A 18 -12.44 -20.34 -24.54
N LEU A 19 -13.56 -20.12 -25.24
CA LEU A 19 -14.89 -20.05 -24.66
C LEU A 19 -15.05 -21.25 -23.73
N SER A 20 -15.59 -20.99 -22.54
CA SER A 20 -15.85 -22.00 -21.51
C SER A 20 -16.46 -23.25 -22.15
N PRO A 21 -15.90 -24.45 -21.89
CA PRO A 21 -16.32 -25.68 -22.57
C PRO A 21 -17.81 -25.92 -22.38
N SER A 22 -18.49 -26.44 -23.40
CA SER A 22 -19.91 -26.68 -23.33
C SER A 22 -20.22 -27.76 -22.29
N LEU A 23 -21.41 -27.71 -21.67
CA LEU A 23 -21.91 -28.75 -20.76
C LEU A 23 -21.89 -30.16 -21.39
N LYS A 24 -21.90 -30.27 -22.72
CA LYS A 24 -21.78 -31.55 -23.44
C LYS A 24 -20.34 -32.08 -23.43
N ASP A 25 -19.34 -31.21 -23.57
CA ASP A 25 -17.92 -31.58 -23.51
C ASP A 25 -17.52 -32.06 -22.10
N LEU A 26 -18.11 -31.44 -21.07
CA LEU A 26 -17.94 -31.85 -19.67
C LEU A 26 -18.54 -33.24 -19.38
N LYS A 27 -19.65 -33.62 -20.03
CA LYS A 27 -20.26 -34.95 -19.86
C LYS A 27 -19.49 -36.06 -20.58
N ALA A 28 -18.92 -35.79 -21.74
CA ALA A 28 -18.10 -36.76 -22.49
C ALA A 28 -16.74 -37.02 -21.80
N SER A 29 -16.17 -36.00 -21.14
CA SER A 29 -14.89 -36.09 -20.44
C SER A 29 -14.94 -36.93 -19.15
N ARG A 30 -16.11 -37.04 -18.49
CA ARG A 30 -16.28 -37.68 -17.16
C ARG A 30 -15.78 -39.12 -17.01
N LYS A 31 -15.65 -39.90 -18.10
CA LYS A 31 -15.18 -41.30 -18.02
C LYS A 31 -13.65 -41.45 -17.92
N THR A 32 -12.88 -40.38 -18.13
CA THR A 32 -11.40 -40.47 -18.19
C THR A 32 -10.70 -39.25 -17.58
N ILE A 33 -11.35 -38.52 -16.68
CA ILE A 33 -10.70 -37.45 -15.92
C ILE A 33 -9.81 -38.10 -14.86
N SER A 34 -8.58 -38.44 -15.26
CA SER A 34 -7.49 -38.74 -14.35
C SER A 34 -7.41 -37.61 -13.30
N LYS A 35 -7.16 -37.94 -12.02
CA LYS A 35 -6.99 -36.95 -10.93
C LYS A 35 -6.01 -35.82 -11.32
N TRP A 36 -5.02 -36.12 -12.18
CA TRP A 36 -4.06 -35.16 -12.72
C TRP A 36 -4.67 -34.12 -13.66
N SER A 37 -5.70 -34.49 -14.42
CA SER A 37 -6.44 -33.56 -15.29
C SER A 37 -7.33 -32.61 -14.49
N LEU A 38 -7.97 -33.08 -13.40
CA LEU A 38 -8.76 -32.23 -12.50
C LEU A 38 -7.89 -31.21 -11.77
N LEU A 39 -6.71 -31.63 -11.27
CA LEU A 39 -5.73 -30.73 -10.67
C LEU A 39 -5.24 -29.65 -11.64
N ARG A 40 -5.07 -29.99 -12.92
CA ARG A 40 -4.69 -29.01 -13.95
C ARG A 40 -5.79 -27.95 -14.18
N TRP A 41 -7.06 -28.33 -14.03
CA TRP A 41 -8.21 -27.40 -14.12
C TRP A 41 -8.39 -26.55 -12.87
N LEU A 42 -8.06 -27.07 -11.68
CA LEU A 42 -8.17 -26.32 -10.42
C LEU A 42 -6.98 -25.37 -10.19
N LYS A 43 -5.81 -25.62 -10.79
CA LYS A 43 -4.62 -24.78 -10.63
C LYS A 43 -4.87 -23.28 -10.88
N PRO A 44 -5.57 -22.85 -11.94
CA PRO A 44 -5.90 -21.45 -12.16
C PRO A 44 -6.82 -20.86 -11.09
N GLU A 45 -7.82 -21.61 -10.61
CA GLU A 45 -8.74 -21.17 -9.55
C GLU A 45 -8.01 -21.06 -8.20
N ILE A 46 -7.13 -22.02 -7.89
CA ILE A 46 -6.28 -21.99 -6.69
C ILE A 46 -5.31 -20.81 -6.77
N ALA A 47 -4.62 -20.62 -7.90
CA ALA A 47 -3.70 -19.50 -8.09
C ALA A 47 -4.41 -18.14 -8.04
N PHE A 48 -5.64 -18.06 -8.56
CA PHE A 48 -6.50 -16.89 -8.42
C PHE A 48 -6.83 -16.64 -6.95
N GLY A 49 -7.28 -17.67 -6.22
CA GLY A 49 -7.58 -17.57 -4.79
C GLY A 49 -6.38 -17.18 -3.92
N GLU A 50 -5.18 -17.66 -4.26
CA GLU A 50 -3.92 -17.34 -3.58
C GLU A 50 -3.50 -15.86 -3.70
N THR A 51 -4.04 -15.11 -4.66
CA THR A 51 -3.76 -13.67 -4.78
C THR A 51 -4.99 -12.81 -4.50
N PHE A 52 -6.16 -13.24 -4.95
CA PHE A 52 -7.43 -12.51 -4.80
C PHE A 52 -7.77 -12.26 -3.32
N TRP A 53 -7.79 -13.31 -2.49
CA TRP A 53 -8.21 -13.17 -1.10
C TRP A 53 -7.23 -12.36 -0.25
N PRO A 54 -5.90 -12.53 -0.37
CA PRO A 54 -4.95 -11.67 0.32
C PRO A 54 -5.10 -10.19 -0.05
N GLU A 55 -5.31 -9.85 -1.33
CA GLU A 55 -5.48 -8.46 -1.76
C GLU A 55 -6.80 -7.87 -1.26
N VAL A 56 -7.90 -8.63 -1.27
CA VAL A 56 -9.18 -8.20 -0.64
C VAL A 56 -9.02 -8.00 0.86
N PHE A 57 -8.32 -8.92 1.53
CA PHE A 57 -8.02 -8.80 2.95
C PHE A 57 -7.19 -7.55 3.24
N SER A 58 -6.13 -7.29 2.46
CA SER A 58 -5.35 -6.06 2.54
C SER A 58 -6.23 -4.82 2.39
N ALA A 59 -7.07 -4.76 1.36
CA ALA A 59 -7.98 -3.63 1.16
C ALA A 59 -8.89 -3.38 2.38
N LEU A 60 -9.46 -4.44 2.95
CA LEU A 60 -10.36 -4.31 4.11
C LEU A 60 -9.61 -3.92 5.39
N THR A 61 -8.41 -4.45 5.64
CA THR A 61 -7.66 -4.13 6.86
C THR A 61 -7.15 -2.70 6.90
N MET A 62 -7.05 -2.02 5.75
CA MET A 62 -6.74 -0.58 5.69
C MET A 62 -7.81 0.32 6.31
N LEU A 63 -9.05 -0.17 6.46
CA LEU A 63 -10.10 0.59 7.14
C LEU A 63 -9.82 0.72 8.64
N PHE A 64 -9.10 -0.23 9.24
CA PHE A 64 -8.95 -0.29 10.70
C PHE A 64 -8.21 0.91 11.28
N PRO A 65 -7.05 1.36 10.74
CA PRO A 65 -6.42 2.59 11.20
C PRO A 65 -7.35 3.80 11.06
N ALA A 66 -8.05 3.94 9.93
CA ALA A 66 -8.97 5.05 9.70
C ALA A 66 -10.16 5.07 10.68
N LEU A 67 -10.79 3.92 10.90
CA LEU A 67 -11.90 3.76 11.85
C LEU A 67 -11.45 4.01 13.30
N HIS A 68 -10.27 3.50 13.68
CA HIS A 68 -9.68 3.76 14.99
C HIS A 68 -9.38 5.24 15.19
N GLY A 69 -8.77 5.90 14.19
CA GLY A 69 -8.54 7.34 14.20
C GLY A 69 -9.84 8.12 14.35
N TYR A 70 -10.87 7.77 13.56
CA TYR A 70 -12.18 8.41 13.63
C TYR A 70 -12.82 8.29 15.02
N TYR A 71 -12.71 7.12 15.66
CA TYR A 71 -13.25 6.87 16.99
C TYR A 71 -12.46 7.61 18.09
N MET A 72 -11.13 7.61 18.03
CA MET A 72 -10.27 8.14 19.09
C MET A 72 -9.98 9.63 18.97
N ALA A 73 -10.06 10.22 17.77
CA ALA A 73 -9.65 11.61 17.53
C ALA A 73 -10.40 12.64 18.40
N PRO A 74 -11.73 12.56 18.63
CA PRO A 74 -12.42 13.52 19.49
C PRO A 74 -11.87 13.56 20.91
N ASP A 75 -11.68 12.38 21.53
CA ASP A 75 -11.19 12.26 22.90
C ASP A 75 -9.73 12.72 23.00
N ILE A 76 -8.88 12.33 22.04
CA ILE A 76 -7.47 12.74 22.03
C ILE A 76 -7.34 14.25 21.79
N ALA A 77 -8.15 14.82 20.89
CA ALA A 77 -8.08 16.23 20.53
C ALA A 77 -8.64 17.16 21.61
N ALA A 78 -9.57 16.68 22.46
CA ALA A 78 -10.16 17.47 23.54
C ALA A 78 -9.12 17.95 24.56
N ASP A 79 -8.12 17.10 24.84
CA ASP A 79 -7.06 17.36 25.81
C ASP A 79 -5.69 17.67 25.15
N ALA A 80 -5.66 17.82 23.82
CA ALA A 80 -4.42 17.99 23.07
C ALA A 80 -3.81 19.39 23.23
N SER A 81 -2.49 19.45 23.33
CA SER A 81 -1.73 20.72 23.22
C SER A 81 -1.82 21.33 21.81
N PHE A 82 -1.97 20.49 20.79
CA PHE A 82 -2.12 20.88 19.39
C PHE A 82 -3.26 20.08 18.70
N PRO A 83 -4.54 20.38 19.01
CA PRO A 83 -5.68 19.67 18.44
C PRO A 83 -5.73 19.61 16.90
N PRO A 84 -5.33 20.67 16.14
CA PRO A 84 -5.28 20.60 14.68
C PRO A 84 -4.39 19.46 14.14
N GLY A 85 -3.31 19.09 14.84
CA GLY A 85 -2.43 18.00 14.45
C GLY A 85 -3.15 16.65 14.46
N VAL A 86 -3.93 16.37 15.51
CA VAL A 86 -4.73 15.13 15.63
C VAL A 86 -5.69 14.98 14.46
N TRP A 87 -6.40 16.06 14.11
CA TRP A 87 -7.33 16.06 12.99
C TRP A 87 -6.62 15.92 11.64
N ALA A 88 -5.46 16.54 11.46
CA ALA A 88 -4.68 16.40 10.23
C ALA A 88 -4.22 14.94 10.01
N LEU A 89 -3.80 14.22 11.06
CA LEU A 89 -3.47 12.80 10.99
C LEU A 89 -4.68 11.95 10.56
N LEU A 90 -5.85 12.20 11.14
CA LEU A 90 -7.09 11.51 10.78
C LEU A 90 -7.47 11.77 9.32
N TYR A 91 -7.55 13.03 8.90
CA TYR A 91 -7.99 13.37 7.54
C TYR A 91 -7.02 12.88 6.47
N ALA A 92 -5.71 12.94 6.72
CA ALA A 92 -4.73 12.38 5.80
C ALA A 92 -4.88 10.83 5.70
N THR A 93 -5.15 10.15 6.81
CA THR A 93 -5.42 8.70 6.81
C THR A 93 -6.70 8.37 6.03
N LEU A 94 -7.79 9.14 6.24
CA LEU A 94 -9.05 8.99 5.51
C LEU A 94 -8.89 9.28 4.01
N PHE A 95 -8.02 10.21 3.63
CA PHE A 95 -7.70 10.51 2.25
C PHE A 95 -6.94 9.37 1.56
N HIS A 96 -5.92 8.82 2.21
CA HIS A 96 -5.09 7.75 1.66
C HIS A 96 -5.85 6.41 1.54
N CYS A 97 -6.67 6.09 2.54
CA CYS A 97 -7.40 4.82 2.62
C CYS A 97 -8.11 4.42 1.32
N PRO A 98 -9.01 5.24 0.70
CA PRO A 98 -9.69 4.85 -0.53
C PRO A 98 -8.75 4.67 -1.73
N VAL A 99 -7.66 5.44 -1.81
CA VAL A 99 -6.67 5.33 -2.90
C VAL A 99 -5.97 3.97 -2.82
N SER A 100 -5.57 3.59 -1.62
CA SER A 100 -4.86 2.33 -1.38
C SER A 100 -5.77 1.11 -1.49
N MET A 101 -7.01 1.21 -0.99
CA MET A 101 -8.04 0.20 -1.22
C MET A 101 -8.30 -0.02 -2.71
N ALA A 102 -8.38 1.04 -3.51
CA ALA A 102 -8.55 0.92 -4.95
C ALA A 102 -7.38 0.18 -5.61
N TYR A 103 -6.14 0.41 -5.15
CA TYR A 103 -4.98 -0.34 -5.62
C TYR A 103 -5.07 -1.83 -5.30
N HIS A 104 -5.40 -2.21 -4.07
CA HIS A 104 -5.56 -3.62 -3.69
C HIS A 104 -6.71 -4.30 -4.41
N LEU A 105 -7.87 -3.64 -4.53
CA LEU A 105 -9.00 -4.18 -5.27
C LEU A 105 -8.70 -4.32 -6.77
N ALA A 106 -7.95 -3.38 -7.36
CA ALA A 106 -7.47 -3.50 -8.74
C ALA A 106 -6.52 -4.69 -8.89
N ASN A 107 -5.58 -4.89 -7.96
CA ASN A 107 -4.75 -6.10 -7.94
C ASN A 107 -5.61 -7.35 -7.85
N ALA A 108 -6.55 -7.44 -6.91
CA ALA A 108 -7.43 -8.59 -6.79
C ALA A 108 -8.19 -8.88 -8.09
N ALA A 109 -8.70 -7.84 -8.75
CA ALA A 109 -9.51 -7.98 -9.96
C ALA A 109 -8.70 -8.35 -11.22
N PHE A 110 -7.50 -7.78 -11.38
CA PHE A 110 -6.74 -7.85 -12.63
C PHE A 110 -5.50 -8.74 -12.56
N TYR A 111 -5.12 -9.26 -11.40
CA TYR A 111 -3.94 -10.11 -11.26
C TYR A 111 -4.05 -11.37 -12.14
N GLY A 112 -2.96 -11.66 -12.86
CA GLY A 112 -2.91 -12.78 -13.80
C GLY A 112 -3.48 -12.49 -15.20
N MET A 113 -4.08 -11.30 -15.43
CA MET A 113 -4.47 -10.88 -16.78
C MET A 113 -3.25 -10.58 -17.65
N SER A 114 -3.34 -10.92 -18.94
CA SER A 114 -2.26 -10.67 -19.90
C SER A 114 -1.95 -9.18 -19.99
N GLY A 115 -0.70 -8.81 -19.74
CA GLY A 115 -0.24 -7.41 -19.78
C GLY A 115 -0.46 -6.62 -18.49
N TYR A 116 -1.10 -7.19 -17.46
CA TYR A 116 -1.22 -6.55 -16.16
C TYR A 116 0.07 -6.72 -15.35
N ASP A 117 0.67 -5.60 -14.94
CA ASP A 117 1.81 -5.56 -14.04
C ASP A 117 1.47 -4.69 -12.81
N ALA A 118 1.18 -5.32 -11.68
CA ALA A 118 0.86 -4.65 -10.42
C ALA A 118 1.90 -3.60 -10.00
N LEU A 119 3.18 -3.76 -10.38
CA LEU A 119 4.25 -2.82 -10.04
C LEU A 119 4.36 -1.62 -10.98
N ASN A 120 3.56 -1.59 -12.05
CA ASN A 120 3.56 -0.54 -13.06
C ASN A 120 2.11 -0.14 -13.43
N THR A 121 1.29 0.14 -12.42
CA THR A 121 -0.09 0.60 -12.61
C THR A 121 -0.28 2.03 -12.10
N PRO A 122 -1.20 2.81 -12.68
CA PRO A 122 -1.60 4.11 -12.14
C PRO A 122 -2.11 4.02 -10.70
N PHE A 123 -2.81 2.94 -10.34
CA PHE A 123 -3.33 2.74 -8.98
C PHE A 123 -2.19 2.62 -7.96
N ARG A 124 -1.14 1.84 -8.26
CA ARG A 124 0.04 1.73 -7.39
C ARG A 124 0.74 3.07 -7.24
N THR A 125 0.92 3.79 -8.34
CA THR A 125 1.56 5.11 -8.29
C THR A 125 0.72 6.09 -7.47
N ALA A 126 -0.60 6.09 -7.63
CA ALA A 126 -1.50 6.94 -6.85
C ALA A 126 -1.43 6.62 -5.34
N ASP A 127 -1.41 5.34 -4.98
CA ASP A 127 -1.23 4.86 -3.61
C ASP A 127 0.07 5.38 -2.98
N LEU A 128 1.22 5.15 -3.64
CA LEU A 128 2.51 5.65 -3.17
C LEU A 128 2.59 7.18 -3.11
N VAL A 129 1.96 7.88 -4.06
CA VAL A 129 1.86 9.36 -4.01
C VAL A 129 1.05 9.80 -2.81
N ALA A 130 -0.08 9.14 -2.53
CA ALA A 130 -0.91 9.44 -1.37
C ALA A 130 -0.16 9.21 -0.05
N ILE A 131 0.69 8.17 0.04
CA ILE A 131 1.58 7.96 1.20
C ILE A 131 2.53 9.14 1.40
N HIS A 132 3.17 9.63 0.35
CA HIS A 132 4.07 10.79 0.44
C HIS A 132 3.35 12.08 0.84
N LEU A 133 2.12 12.29 0.35
CA LEU A 133 1.27 13.41 0.79
C LEU A 133 0.89 13.27 2.27
N CYS A 134 0.59 12.05 2.74
CA CYS A 134 0.37 11.79 4.16
C CYS A 134 1.61 12.07 4.99
N CYS A 135 2.81 11.73 4.51
CA CYS A 135 4.05 12.01 5.23
C CYS A 135 4.24 13.52 5.47
N ILE A 136 3.84 14.38 4.52
CA ILE A 136 3.88 15.84 4.70
C ILE A 136 2.87 16.27 5.77
N ALA A 137 1.62 15.82 5.67
CA ALA A 137 0.57 16.18 6.63
C ALA A 137 0.89 15.68 8.05
N PHE A 138 1.41 14.45 8.16
CA PHE A 138 1.83 13.85 9.41
C PHE A 138 3.02 14.61 10.00
N GLY A 139 4.00 15.00 9.19
CA GLY A 139 5.12 15.78 9.68
C GLY A 139 4.74 17.18 10.15
N TRP A 140 3.76 17.82 9.51
CA TRP A 140 3.18 19.08 10.00
C TRP A 140 2.45 18.88 11.34
N ALA A 141 1.68 17.79 11.47
CA ALA A 141 0.97 17.46 12.70
C ALA A 141 1.96 17.17 13.85
N GLU A 142 2.89 16.26 13.60
CA GLU A 142 3.89 15.85 14.56
C GLU A 142 4.86 16.98 14.89
N SER A 143 5.12 17.96 14.03
CA SER A 143 5.96 19.12 14.37
C SER A 143 5.21 20.27 15.06
N HIS A 144 3.95 20.05 15.44
CA HIS A 144 3.06 21.08 15.99
C HIS A 144 2.95 22.32 15.08
N GLY A 145 2.94 22.08 13.77
CA GLY A 145 2.77 23.12 12.75
C GLY A 145 4.04 23.89 12.37
N ASP A 146 5.23 23.37 12.68
CA ASP A 146 6.50 24.00 12.25
C ASP A 146 6.56 24.08 10.72
N ILE A 147 6.48 25.31 10.19
CA ILE A 147 6.48 25.62 8.77
C ILE A 147 7.81 25.25 8.12
N SER A 148 8.93 25.49 8.79
CA SER A 148 10.27 25.22 8.24
C SER A 148 10.46 23.71 8.04
N TYR A 149 10.07 22.94 9.05
CA TYR A 149 10.07 21.48 8.99
C TYR A 149 9.11 20.94 7.92
N THR A 150 7.93 21.55 7.80
CA THR A 150 6.95 21.18 6.76
C THR A 150 7.48 21.44 5.34
N ILE A 151 8.11 22.59 5.11
CA ILE A 151 8.74 22.92 3.81
C ILE A 151 9.83 21.89 3.48
N PHE A 152 10.67 21.53 4.45
CA PHE A 152 11.68 20.50 4.28
C PHE A 152 11.07 19.16 3.84
N LEU A 153 10.00 18.71 4.49
CA LEU A 153 9.30 17.48 4.10
C LEU A 153 8.62 17.59 2.73
N ILE A 154 8.06 18.75 2.37
CA ILE A 154 7.49 18.99 1.04
C ILE A 154 8.56 18.78 -0.04
N VAL A 155 9.75 19.38 0.12
CA VAL A 155 10.83 19.26 -0.87
C VAL A 155 11.21 17.79 -1.09
N ILE A 156 11.39 17.02 -0.01
CA ILE A 156 11.75 15.61 -0.10
C ILE A 156 10.64 14.78 -0.76
N ASN A 157 9.41 14.88 -0.25
CA ASN A 157 8.29 14.04 -0.70
C ASN A 157 7.83 14.40 -2.12
N VAL A 158 7.86 15.68 -2.51
CA VAL A 158 7.60 16.08 -3.91
C VAL A 158 8.65 15.52 -4.85
N GLY A 159 9.93 15.50 -4.45
CA GLY A 159 10.99 14.84 -5.22
C GLY A 159 10.69 13.35 -5.46
N CYS A 160 10.25 12.63 -4.43
CA CYS A 160 9.83 11.23 -4.54
C CYS A 160 8.61 11.05 -5.45
N ILE A 161 7.58 11.90 -5.30
CA ILE A 161 6.37 11.90 -6.13
C ILE A 161 6.72 12.10 -7.61
N LEU A 162 7.55 13.10 -7.94
CA LEU A 162 7.99 13.35 -9.31
C LEU A 162 8.77 12.17 -9.89
N SER A 163 9.58 11.49 -9.08
CA SER A 163 10.28 10.27 -9.49
C SER A 163 9.29 9.13 -9.81
N LEU A 164 8.28 8.91 -8.96
CA LEU A 164 7.23 7.90 -9.17
C LEU A 164 6.41 8.17 -10.44
N LEU A 165 5.97 9.41 -10.63
CA LEU A 165 5.22 9.84 -11.81
C LEU A 165 6.05 9.69 -13.10
N ARG A 166 7.34 10.03 -13.04
CA ARG A 166 8.27 9.82 -14.16
C ARG A 166 8.46 8.33 -14.46
N SER A 167 8.60 7.49 -13.44
CA SER A 167 8.71 6.04 -13.63
C SER A 167 7.48 5.47 -14.31
N LEU A 168 6.28 5.86 -13.86
CA LEU A 168 5.02 5.47 -14.49
C LEU A 168 4.95 5.93 -15.97
N ALA A 169 5.26 7.20 -16.23
CA ALA A 169 5.22 7.76 -17.59
C ALA A 169 6.20 7.06 -18.56
N LEU A 170 7.33 6.56 -18.04
CA LEU A 170 8.33 5.81 -18.81
C LEU A 170 8.06 4.29 -18.82
N GLY A 171 6.98 3.82 -18.20
CA GLY A 171 6.66 2.39 -18.08
C GLY A 171 7.70 1.60 -17.30
N ARG A 172 8.39 2.24 -16.35
CA ARG A 172 9.39 1.58 -15.51
C ARG A 172 8.69 0.87 -14.37
N ARG A 173 8.97 -0.43 -14.24
CA ARG A 173 8.50 -1.25 -13.13
C ARG A 173 9.04 -0.71 -11.80
N GLY A 174 8.16 -0.56 -10.81
CA GLY A 174 8.55 -0.20 -9.46
C GLY A 174 9.50 -1.21 -8.81
N GLY A 175 10.19 -0.80 -7.74
CA GLY A 175 11.19 -1.64 -7.09
C GLY A 175 11.37 -1.35 -5.60
N ARG A 176 12.28 -2.10 -4.96
CA ARG A 176 12.54 -1.98 -3.51
C ARG A 176 12.98 -0.59 -3.07
N HIS A 177 13.64 0.17 -3.96
CA HIS A 177 14.09 1.52 -3.69
C HIS A 177 12.94 2.48 -3.35
N GLU A 178 11.77 2.30 -3.97
CA GLU A 178 10.58 3.11 -3.66
C GLU A 178 10.10 2.86 -2.23
N ASN A 179 10.12 1.60 -1.79
CA ASN A 179 9.78 1.24 -0.40
C ASN A 179 10.78 1.81 0.60
N TYR A 180 12.08 1.91 0.24
CA TYR A 180 13.07 2.56 1.10
C TYR A 180 12.81 4.06 1.22
N TRP A 181 12.39 4.73 0.14
CA TRP A 181 12.00 6.14 0.19
C TRP A 181 10.76 6.38 1.04
N VAL A 182 9.77 5.49 0.95
CA VAL A 182 8.59 5.52 1.83
C VAL A 182 9.01 5.34 3.30
N ALA A 183 9.79 4.30 3.60
CA ALA A 183 10.27 4.05 4.96
C ALA A 183 11.08 5.24 5.51
N PHE A 184 11.96 5.83 4.68
CA PHE A 184 12.71 7.02 5.03
C PHE A 184 11.79 8.21 5.32
N ALA A 185 10.80 8.50 4.46
CA ALA A 185 9.84 9.56 4.68
C ALA A 185 9.02 9.35 5.97
N VAL A 186 8.68 8.08 6.28
CA VAL A 186 8.01 7.69 7.51
C VAL A 186 8.85 8.02 8.75
N PHE A 187 10.12 7.62 8.76
CA PHE A 187 11.01 7.96 9.87
C PHE A 187 11.28 9.45 9.98
N LEU A 188 11.32 10.18 8.86
CA LEU A 188 11.48 11.62 8.92
C LEU A 188 10.34 12.25 9.70
N TYR A 189 9.07 12.03 9.33
CA TYR A 189 7.96 12.74 9.97
C TYR A 189 7.79 12.43 11.46
N THR A 190 8.37 11.35 11.98
CA THR A 190 8.33 10.99 13.41
C THR A 190 9.44 11.64 14.22
N LEU A 191 10.46 12.22 13.59
CA LEU A 191 11.57 12.89 14.28
C LEU A 191 11.13 13.98 15.26
N PRO A 192 10.12 14.83 14.97
CA PRO A 192 9.68 15.83 15.92
C PRO A 192 9.22 15.25 17.27
N VAL A 193 8.59 14.07 17.26
CA VAL A 193 8.18 13.35 18.49
C VAL A 193 9.42 13.02 19.35
N LEU A 194 10.47 12.50 18.70
CA LEU A 194 11.75 12.21 19.36
C LEU A 194 12.43 13.48 19.87
N MET A 195 12.43 14.55 19.07
CA MET A 195 13.08 15.83 19.42
C MET A 195 12.39 16.53 20.60
N ARG A 196 11.08 16.31 20.79
CA ARG A 196 10.33 16.75 21.97
C ARG A 196 10.53 15.87 23.20
N CYS A 197 11.39 14.85 23.14
CA CYS A 197 11.59 13.88 24.22
C CYS A 197 10.33 13.06 24.57
N ASP A 198 9.36 12.94 23.66
CA ASP A 198 8.19 12.07 23.87
C ASP A 198 8.53 10.61 23.53
N TYR A 199 9.37 10.03 24.39
CA TYR A 199 9.92 8.70 24.17
C TYR A 199 8.87 7.59 24.20
N ILE A 200 7.80 7.75 24.98
CA ILE A 200 6.74 6.74 25.10
C ILE A 200 6.04 6.60 23.75
N ASN A 201 5.57 7.70 23.17
CA ASN A 201 4.91 7.67 21.87
C ASN A 201 5.90 7.30 20.76
N TYR A 202 7.13 7.82 20.78
CA TYR A 202 8.15 7.45 19.79
C TYR A 202 8.50 5.96 19.80
N VAL A 203 8.66 5.34 20.97
CA VAL A 203 8.89 3.89 21.09
C VAL A 203 7.67 3.11 20.60
N GLY A 204 6.45 3.56 20.93
CA GLY A 204 5.21 2.95 20.44
C GLY A 204 5.09 2.97 18.91
N ILE A 205 5.42 4.12 18.29
CA ILE A 205 5.52 4.30 16.83
C ILE A 205 6.55 3.32 16.25
N ALA A 206 7.78 3.33 16.78
CA ALA A 206 8.88 2.51 16.26
C ALA A 206 8.59 0.99 16.39
N ALA A 207 8.08 0.56 17.54
CA ALA A 207 7.72 -0.84 17.79
C ALA A 207 6.60 -1.31 16.85
N SER A 208 5.54 -0.51 16.70
CA SER A 208 4.42 -0.82 15.80
C SER A 208 4.87 -0.89 14.34
N TRP A 209 5.72 0.05 13.91
CA TRP A 209 6.27 0.06 12.55
C TRP A 209 7.19 -1.14 12.27
N CYS A 210 8.08 -1.47 13.20
CA CYS A 210 8.94 -2.65 13.09
C CYS A 210 8.12 -3.94 12.98
N LEU A 211 7.08 -4.08 13.80
CA LEU A 211 6.18 -5.23 13.74
C LEU A 211 5.42 -5.29 12.41
N ALA A 212 4.94 -4.15 11.91
CA ALA A 212 4.35 -4.06 10.57
C ALA A 212 5.35 -4.55 9.51
N CYS A 213 6.60 -4.05 9.52
CA CYS A 213 7.65 -4.44 8.59
C CYS A 213 7.99 -5.95 8.65
N ILE A 214 7.89 -6.58 9.83
CA ILE A 214 8.04 -8.03 9.97
C ILE A 214 6.93 -8.75 9.21
N PHE A 215 5.65 -8.38 9.41
CA PHE A 215 4.54 -8.98 8.67
C PHE A 215 4.67 -8.77 7.16
N GLN A 216 5.08 -7.57 6.73
CA GLN A 216 5.36 -7.29 5.31
C GLN A 216 6.43 -8.23 4.74
N SER A 217 7.52 -8.41 5.49
CA SER A 217 8.65 -9.25 5.07
C SER A 217 8.29 -10.74 5.05
N LEU A 218 7.38 -11.16 5.93
CA LEU A 218 6.85 -12.52 5.99
C LEU A 218 5.73 -12.77 4.96
N GLY A 219 5.24 -11.74 4.27
CA GLY A 219 4.16 -11.83 3.27
C GLY A 219 4.26 -13.02 2.32
N PRO A 220 5.40 -13.24 1.63
CA PRO A 220 5.57 -14.40 0.75
C PRO A 220 5.46 -15.75 1.45
N LYS A 221 5.93 -15.86 2.71
CA LYS A 221 5.84 -17.08 3.52
C LYS A 221 4.43 -17.30 4.08
N MET A 222 3.66 -16.22 4.23
CA MET A 222 2.28 -16.23 4.68
C MET A 222 1.29 -16.26 3.51
N GLY A 223 1.71 -16.60 2.28
CA GLY A 223 0.80 -16.67 1.12
C GLY A 223 0.15 -15.33 0.77
N GLY A 224 0.87 -14.22 0.91
CA GLY A 224 0.40 -12.86 0.61
C GLY A 224 -0.30 -12.16 1.78
N TRP A 225 -0.80 -12.89 2.77
CA TRP A 225 -1.58 -12.34 3.90
C TRP A 225 -0.79 -11.36 4.79
N GLY A 226 0.55 -11.44 4.79
CA GLY A 226 1.40 -10.58 5.61
C GLY A 226 1.20 -9.08 5.34
N HIS A 227 0.81 -8.68 4.13
CA HIS A 227 0.53 -7.27 3.84
C HIS A 227 -0.75 -6.76 4.54
N GLY A 228 -1.79 -7.60 4.62
CA GLY A 228 -2.99 -7.23 5.37
C GLY A 228 -2.74 -7.11 6.87
N PHE A 229 -1.88 -7.97 7.44
CA PHE A 229 -1.41 -7.84 8.83
C PHE A 229 -0.53 -6.61 9.05
N PHE A 230 0.27 -6.21 8.06
CA PHE A 230 0.99 -4.93 8.08
C PHE A 230 0.02 -3.77 8.32
N HIS A 231 -1.11 -3.70 7.61
CA HIS A 231 -2.11 -2.64 7.83
C HIS A 231 -2.75 -2.68 9.22
N LEU A 232 -3.02 -3.87 9.77
CA LEU A 232 -3.54 -3.99 11.14
C LEU A 232 -2.55 -3.42 12.18
N MET A 233 -1.25 -3.58 11.97
CA MET A 233 -0.22 -2.99 12.83
C MET A 233 -0.12 -1.47 12.68
N LEU A 234 -0.73 -0.88 11.64
CA LEU A 234 -0.85 0.57 11.54
C LEU A 234 -1.91 1.16 12.50
N VAL A 235 -2.75 0.34 13.13
CA VAL A 235 -3.73 0.80 14.14
C VAL A 235 -3.01 1.34 15.39
N PRO A 236 -2.19 0.54 16.12
CA PRO A 236 -1.43 1.07 17.25
C PRO A 236 -0.43 2.13 16.80
N TYR A 237 0.13 2.02 15.59
CA TYR A 237 1.01 3.03 15.02
C TYR A 237 0.34 4.42 14.94
N LEU A 238 -0.85 4.49 14.34
CA LEU A 238 -1.61 5.74 14.25
C LEU A 238 -2.06 6.24 15.63
N HIS A 239 -2.37 5.33 16.55
CA HIS A 239 -2.70 5.70 17.93
C HIS A 239 -1.57 6.49 18.60
N PHE A 240 -0.34 5.98 18.52
CA PHE A 240 0.82 6.65 19.12
C PHE A 240 1.19 7.95 18.40
N LEU A 241 0.98 8.06 17.08
CA LEU A 241 1.09 9.34 16.36
C LEU A 241 0.09 10.37 16.90
N MET A 242 -1.20 10.03 16.95
CA MET A 242 -2.22 10.94 17.47
C MET A 242 -1.94 11.38 18.91
N ARG A 243 -1.42 10.48 19.76
CA ARG A 243 -0.98 10.83 21.11
C ARG A 243 0.28 11.71 21.11
N GLY A 244 1.24 11.46 20.23
CA GLY A 244 2.46 12.28 20.08
C GLY A 244 2.18 13.70 19.58
N ALA A 245 1.20 13.87 18.70
CA ALA A 245 0.70 15.17 18.27
C ALA A 245 -0.14 15.91 19.34
N ALA A 246 -0.70 15.17 20.30
CA ALA A 246 -1.47 15.73 21.41
C ALA A 246 -0.60 16.10 22.62
N ALA A 247 0.60 15.52 22.74
CA ALA A 247 1.48 15.69 23.89
C ALA A 247 1.95 17.14 24.07
N THR A 248 2.16 17.56 25.31
CA THR A 248 2.78 18.86 25.62
C THR A 248 4.30 18.79 25.45
N ASN A 249 4.91 19.89 25.01
CA ASN A 249 6.36 20.07 25.02
C ASN A 249 6.95 20.03 26.44
#